data_AF-E2AAS1-F1
#
_entry.id   AF-E2AAS1-F1
#
_cell.length_a   1.000
_cell.length_b   1.000
_cell.length_c   1.000
_cell.angle_alpha   90.00
_cell.angle_beta   90.00
_cell.angle_gamma   90.00
#
_symmetry.space_group_name_H-M   'P 1'
#
loop_
_entity.id
_entity.type
_entity.pdbx_description
1 polymer ?
#
loop_
_entity_poly.entity_id
_entity_poly.type
_entity_poly.pdbx_seq_one_letter_code
_entity_poly.pdbx_strand_id
1 'polypeptide(L)'
;NKKIPGLRKNENNGAIMTEFVKLREKMYALRVNGKKDTKKVKGVKSNVVARTITFDDYTRCLNEEIEMTLRQSCIRSKQHQVYT
;
A
#
# COMPACT_ATOMS: atom_id res chain seq x y z
N ASN A 1 -7.07 19.68 14.73
CA ASN A 1 -6.36 18.39 15.00
C ASN A 1 -5.98 18.37 16.49
N LYS A 2 -6.76 17.73 17.37
CA LYS A 2 -6.56 17.75 18.85
C LYS A 2 -5.43 16.82 19.34
N LYS A 3 -4.38 16.59 18.54
CA LYS A 3 -3.41 15.50 18.79
C LYS A 3 -2.15 16.03 19.46
N ILE A 4 -1.71 15.34 20.52
CA ILE A 4 -0.49 15.65 21.28
C ILE A 4 0.73 15.06 20.54
N PRO A 5 1.78 15.85 20.25
CA PRO A 5 3.05 15.34 19.71
C PRO A 5 3.73 14.37 20.68
N GLY A 6 4.46 13.36 20.16
CA GLY A 6 5.23 12.41 20.98
C GLY A 6 4.46 11.21 21.52
N LEU A 7 3.11 11.20 21.45
CA LEU A 7 2.31 10.04 21.87
C LEU A 7 1.99 9.11 20.69
N ARG A 8 2.10 7.79 20.94
CA ARG A 8 1.71 6.75 19.99
C ARG A 8 0.19 6.78 19.79
N LYS A 9 -0.24 6.77 18.54
CA LYS A 9 -1.66 6.77 18.17
C LYS A 9 -2.13 5.35 17.90
N ASN A 10 -3.39 5.09 18.21
CA ASN A 10 -4.10 3.98 17.57
C ASN A 10 -4.37 4.37 16.11
N GLU A 11 -3.62 3.79 15.17
CA GLU A 11 -3.72 4.09 13.74
C GLU A 11 -5.09 3.76 13.15
N ASN A 12 -5.78 2.80 13.75
CA ASN A 12 -7.11 2.37 13.30
C ASN A 12 -8.24 3.08 14.04
N ASN A 13 -7.97 4.11 14.86
CA ASN A 13 -8.98 4.86 15.63
C ASN A 13 -9.94 3.93 16.41
N GLY A 14 -9.41 2.87 17.01
CA GLY A 14 -10.21 1.90 17.78
C GLY A 14 -10.89 0.81 16.95
N ALA A 15 -10.85 0.88 15.62
CA ALA A 15 -11.39 -0.19 14.78
C ALA A 15 -10.49 -1.43 14.82
N ILE A 16 -11.13 -2.60 14.94
CA ILE A 16 -10.44 -3.89 15.03
C ILE A 16 -9.85 -4.24 13.67
N MET A 17 -8.56 -4.55 13.67
CA MET A 17 -7.90 -5.12 12.50
C MET A 17 -8.19 -6.61 12.45
N THR A 18 -8.79 -7.08 11.36
CA THR A 18 -9.22 -8.48 11.22
C THR A 18 -8.17 -9.31 10.52
N GLU A 19 -7.51 -8.74 9.50
CA GLU A 19 -6.56 -9.47 8.66
C GLU A 19 -5.36 -8.60 8.29
N PHE A 20 -4.19 -9.23 8.21
CA PHE A 20 -2.94 -8.59 7.80
C PHE A 20 -2.19 -9.47 6.81
N VAL A 21 -1.71 -8.87 5.73
CA VAL A 21 -0.78 -9.51 4.80
C VAL A 21 0.41 -8.60 4.58
N LYS A 22 1.62 -9.16 4.69
CA LYS A 22 2.87 -8.44 4.45
C LYS A 22 3.81 -9.30 3.63
N LEU A 23 4.19 -8.78 2.46
CA LEU A 23 5.11 -9.44 1.54
C LEU A 23 6.54 -8.88 1.67
N ARG A 24 6.66 -7.56 1.83
CA ARG A 24 7.95 -6.85 1.87
C ARG A 24 7.85 -5.55 2.67
N GLU A 25 9.00 -4.95 3.01
CA GLU A 25 9.08 -3.55 3.45
C GLU A 25 8.25 -2.62 2.55
N LYS A 26 7.28 -1.91 3.16
CA LYS A 26 6.35 -0.99 2.48
C LYS A 26 5.47 -1.67 1.41
N MET A 27 5.23 -2.98 1.54
CA MET A 27 4.31 -3.75 0.71
C MET A 27 3.42 -4.63 1.60
N TYR A 28 2.21 -4.17 1.87
CA TYR A 28 1.28 -4.79 2.81
C TYR A 28 -0.16 -4.41 2.52
N ALA A 29 -1.09 -5.22 3.03
CA ALA A 29 -2.52 -4.94 3.04
C ALA A 29 -3.11 -5.21 4.44
N LEU A 30 -4.05 -4.36 4.86
CA LEU A 30 -4.76 -4.47 6.13
C LEU A 30 -6.27 -4.45 5.88
N ARG A 31 -6.99 -5.38 6.51
CA ARG A 31 -8.45 -5.33 6.61
C ARG A 31 -8.83 -4.91 8.02
N VAL A 32 -9.68 -3.89 8.09
CA VAL A 32 -10.09 -3.27 9.35
C VAL A 32 -11.61 -3.18 9.35
N ASN A 33 -12.23 -3.65 10.43
CA ASN A 33 -13.68 -3.68 10.53
C ASN A 33 -14.28 -2.28 10.35
N GLY A 34 -15.31 -2.17 9.53
CA GLY A 34 -15.97 -0.90 9.21
C GLY A 34 -15.12 0.09 8.39
N LYS A 35 -14.00 -0.36 7.79
CA LYS A 35 -13.15 0.48 6.93
C LYS A 35 -12.81 -0.22 5.62
N LYS A 36 -12.46 0.58 4.61
CA LYS A 36 -11.90 0.07 3.36
C LYS A 36 -10.50 -0.49 3.60
N ASP A 37 -10.18 -1.53 2.83
CA ASP A 37 -8.87 -2.17 2.86
C ASP A 37 -7.76 -1.14 2.63
N THR A 38 -6.77 -1.13 3.52
CA THR A 38 -5.59 -0.28 3.39
C THR A 38 -4.52 -1.06 2.66
N LYS A 39 -4.11 -0.58 1.48
CA LYS A 39 -3.15 -1.26 0.61
C LYS A 39 -1.94 -0.37 0.37
N LYS A 40 -0.75 -0.93 0.56
CA LYS A 40 0.53 -0.27 0.30
C LYS A 40 1.38 -1.14 -0.62
N VAL A 41 1.88 -0.53 -1.69
CA VAL A 41 2.86 -1.14 -2.59
C VAL A 41 3.96 -0.12 -2.89
N LYS A 42 5.21 -0.44 -2.56
CA LYS A 42 6.37 0.40 -2.85
C LYS A 42 6.59 0.46 -4.38
N GLY A 43 6.73 1.66 -4.93
CA GLY A 43 7.04 1.86 -6.36
C GLY A 43 5.83 1.86 -7.31
N VAL A 44 4.62 1.62 -6.80
CA VAL A 44 3.38 1.69 -7.58
C VAL A 44 2.59 2.94 -7.20
N LYS A 45 2.03 3.65 -8.18
CA LYS A 45 1.20 4.84 -7.93
C LYS A 45 -0.02 4.48 -7.09
N SER A 46 -0.35 5.34 -6.13
CA SER A 46 -1.47 5.14 -5.21
C SER A 46 -2.82 4.95 -5.92
N ASN A 47 -3.05 5.65 -7.03
CA ASN A 47 -4.27 5.51 -7.82
C ASN A 47 -4.40 4.13 -8.49
N VAL A 48 -3.30 3.55 -8.94
CA VAL A 48 -3.25 2.19 -9.50
C VAL A 48 -3.54 1.20 -8.38
N VAL A 49 -2.85 1.30 -7.24
CA VAL A 49 -3.11 0.46 -6.06
C VAL A 49 -4.58 0.52 -5.62
N ALA A 50 -5.18 1.71 -5.61
CA ALA A 50 -6.57 1.89 -5.21
C ALA A 50 -7.57 1.21 -6.15
N ARG A 51 -7.29 1.23 -7.48
CA ARG A 51 -8.23 0.78 -8.52
C ARG A 51 -8.07 -0.68 -8.94
N THR A 52 -6.84 -1.20 -8.96
CA THR A 52 -6.56 -2.49 -9.60
C THR A 52 -6.16 -3.58 -8.62
N ILE A 53 -5.56 -3.23 -7.48
CA ILE A 53 -5.05 -4.22 -6.52
C ILE A 53 -6.08 -4.41 -5.42
N THR A 54 -6.43 -5.65 -5.12
CA THR A 54 -7.36 -6.04 -4.04
C THR A 54 -6.59 -6.57 -2.83
N PHE A 55 -7.27 -6.82 -1.70
CA PHE A 55 -6.66 -7.50 -0.56
C PHE A 55 -6.30 -8.96 -0.92
N ASP A 56 -7.21 -9.63 -1.63
CA ASP A 56 -7.07 -11.04 -2.01
C ASP A 56 -5.85 -11.26 -2.93
N ASP A 57 -5.52 -10.30 -3.79
CA ASP A 57 -4.29 -10.33 -4.58
C ASP A 57 -3.03 -10.50 -3.70
N TYR A 58 -2.97 -9.84 -2.54
CA TYR A 58 -1.85 -10.03 -1.61
C TYR A 58 -1.88 -11.41 -0.96
N THR A 59 -3.06 -11.91 -0.58
CA THR A 59 -3.19 -13.26 0.01
C THR A 59 -2.76 -14.33 -0.99
N ARG A 60 -3.14 -14.17 -2.26
CA ARG A 60 -2.76 -15.07 -3.35
C ARG A 60 -1.26 -15.06 -3.58
N CYS A 61 -0.65 -13.87 -3.68
CA CYS A 61 0.81 -13.75 -3.77
C CYS A 61 1.55 -14.39 -2.60
N LEU A 62 1.01 -14.28 -1.38
CA LEU A 62 1.63 -14.87 -0.21
C LEU A 62 1.52 -16.40 -0.20
N ASN A 63 0.34 -16.93 -0.54
CA ASN A 63 0.03 -18.35 -0.41
C ASN A 63 0.51 -19.19 -1.60
N GLU A 64 0.50 -18.62 -2.80
CA GLU A 64 0.86 -19.32 -4.05
C GLU A 64 2.28 -18.97 -4.53
N GLU A 65 3.00 -18.11 -3.80
CA GLU A 65 4.35 -17.64 -4.16
C GLU A 65 4.45 -17.04 -5.56
N ILE A 66 3.35 -16.44 -6.04
CA ILE A 66 3.27 -15.84 -7.38
C ILE A 66 3.74 -14.39 -7.42
N GLU A 67 4.37 -14.03 -8.53
CA GLU A 67 4.69 -12.64 -8.86
C GLU A 67 3.57 -11.99 -9.69
N MET A 68 3.11 -10.82 -9.26
CA MET A 68 2.16 -10.01 -10.04
C MET A 68 2.84 -8.77 -10.61
N THR A 69 2.67 -8.58 -11.92
CA THR A 69 3.15 -7.39 -12.63
C THR A 69 1.99 -6.47 -13.00
N LEU A 70 2.16 -5.16 -12.79
CA LEU A 70 1.13 -4.16 -13.08
C LEU A 70 1.65 -3.09 -14.02
N ARG A 71 0.82 -2.73 -15.00
CA ARG A 71 1.05 -1.57 -15.86
C ARG A 71 0.57 -0.29 -15.19
N GLN A 72 1.36 0.76 -15.30
CA GLN A 72 1.02 2.09 -14.83
C GLN A 72 1.58 3.16 -15.76
N SER A 73 0.79 4.18 -16.07
CA SER A 73 1.26 5.32 -16.87
C SER A 73 2.03 6.30 -15.99
N CYS A 74 3.24 6.66 -16.40
CA CYS A 74 4.06 7.68 -15.71
C CYS A 74 4.71 8.62 -16.72
N ILE A 75 4.76 9.91 -16.36
CA ILE A 75 5.62 10.88 -17.04
C ILE A 75 7.01 10.71 -16.42
N ARG A 76 8.00 10.41 -17.24
CA ARG A 76 9.37 10.17 -16.78
C ARG A 76 10.35 10.73 -17.79
N SER A 77 11.18 11.67 -17.36
CA SER A 77 12.33 12.10 -18.15
C SER A 77 13.37 10.99 -18.15
N LYS A 78 13.94 10.72 -19.33
CA LYS A 78 15.04 9.79 -19.53
C LYS A 78 16.22 10.59 -20.08
N GLN A 79 17.44 10.33 -19.60
CA GLN A 79 18.66 11.00 -20.06
C GLN A 79 18.67 12.53 -19.86
N HIS A 80 18.07 13.03 -18.77
CA HIS A 80 18.12 14.45 -18.45
C HIS A 80 19.56 14.85 -18.09
N GLN A 81 20.23 15.58 -18.97
CA GLN A 81 21.52 16.20 -18.72
C GLN A 81 21.27 17.60 -18.13
N VAL A 82 21.73 17.81 -16.89
CA VAL A 82 21.65 19.12 -16.22
C VAL A 82 22.99 19.82 -16.46
N TYR A 83 22.96 20.91 -17.22
CA TYR A 83 24.11 21.80 -17.41
C TYR A 83 23.94 23.01 -16.48
N THR A 84 25.03 23.41 -15.84
CA THR A 84 25.11 24.57 -14.93
C THR A 84 25.83 25.72 -15.61
#